data_AF-A0A2V6EDB9-F1
#
_entry.id   AF-A0A2V6EDB9-F1
#
_cell.length_a   1.000
_cell.length_b   1.000
_cell.length_c   1.000
_cell.angle_alpha   90.00
_cell.angle_beta   90.00
_cell.angle_gamma   90.00
#
_symmetry.space_group_name_H-M   'P 1'
#
loop_
_entity.id
_entity.type
_entity.pdbx_description
1 polymer ?
#
loop_
_entity_poly.entity_id
_entity_poly.type
_entity_poly.pdbx_seq_one_letter_code
_entity_poly.pdbx_strand_id
1 'polypeptide(L)'
;AIAYMRDKTGMGEKEVKSEIERYIVAPGQACAYKVGMLKIQELRSRAQQELGNKFDQREFHETLLKNGSLPLEILEEQVNDYIQKKKA
;
A
#
# COMPACT_ATOMS: atom_id res chain seq x y z
N ALA A 1 -6.94 -20.86 11.10
CA ALA A 1 -5.95 -19.78 10.91
C ALA A 1 -4.52 -20.30 10.84
N ILE A 2 -4.02 -21.01 11.88
CA ILE A 2 -2.65 -21.56 11.92
C ILE A 2 -2.34 -22.47 10.72
N ALA A 3 -3.13 -23.52 10.49
CA ALA A 3 -2.90 -24.45 9.38
C ALA A 3 -2.82 -23.73 8.03
N TYR A 4 -3.76 -22.81 7.77
CA TYR A 4 -3.79 -22.02 6.55
C TYR A 4 -2.49 -21.23 6.33
N MET A 5 -2.00 -20.49 7.33
CA MET A 5 -0.79 -19.70 7.17
C MET A 5 0.42 -20.58 6.92
N ARG A 6 0.60 -21.65 7.70
CA ARG A 6 1.72 -22.60 7.54
C ARG A 6 1.75 -23.18 6.12
N ASP A 7 0.61 -23.64 5.62
CA ASP A 7 0.51 -24.31 4.32
C ASP A 7 0.70 -23.35 3.13
N LYS A 8 0.52 -22.03 3.34
CA LYS A 8 0.65 -21.01 2.29
C LYS A 8 1.96 -20.23 2.29
N THR A 9 2.68 -20.19 3.41
CA THR A 9 3.89 -19.35 3.54
C THR A 9 5.17 -20.17 3.76
N GLY A 10 5.08 -21.44 4.16
CA GLY A 10 6.24 -22.24 4.54
C GLY A 10 6.87 -21.83 5.89
N MET A 11 6.21 -20.95 6.65
CA MET A 11 6.67 -20.50 7.97
C MET A 11 6.63 -21.63 9.00
N GLY A 12 7.55 -21.57 9.98
CA GLY A 12 7.61 -22.55 11.06
C GLY A 12 6.41 -22.45 12.01
N GLU A 13 6.03 -23.57 12.64
CA GLU A 13 4.83 -23.63 13.48
C GLU A 13 4.82 -22.62 14.64
N LYS A 14 5.97 -22.41 15.29
CA LYS A 14 6.10 -21.42 16.38
C LYS A 14 5.85 -19.99 15.90
N GLU A 15 6.37 -19.65 14.72
CA GLU A 15 6.24 -18.32 14.13
C GLU A 15 4.78 -18.06 13.71
N VAL A 16 4.17 -19.03 13.01
CA VAL A 16 2.75 -18.97 12.63
C VAL A 16 1.85 -18.79 13.85
N LYS A 17 2.11 -19.53 14.93
CA LYS A 17 1.32 -19.40 16.15
C LYS A 17 1.43 -17.99 16.74
N SER A 18 2.66 -17.46 16.84
CA SER A 18 2.90 -16.11 17.35
C SER A 18 2.20 -15.03 16.49
N GLU A 19 2.22 -15.16 15.17
CA GLU A 19 1.53 -14.24 14.27
C GLU A 19 0.00 -14.32 14.41
N ILE A 20 -0.57 -15.52 14.48
CA ILE A 20 -2.02 -15.66 14.66
C ILE A 20 -2.48 -15.10 16.01
N GLU A 21 -1.72 -15.32 17.08
CA GLU A 21 -2.00 -14.74 18.40
C GLU A 21 -1.93 -13.20 18.36
N ARG A 22 -0.96 -12.63 17.64
CA ARG A 22 -0.85 -11.19 17.39
C ARG A 22 -2.08 -10.63 16.68
N TYR A 23 -2.64 -11.36 15.71
CA TYR A 23 -3.81 -10.90 14.96
C TYR A 23 -5.09 -10.88 15.81
N ILE A 24 -5.17 -11.74 16.81
CA ILE A 24 -6.31 -11.79 17.75
C ILE A 24 -6.34 -10.53 18.62
N VAL A 25 -5.19 -10.07 19.11
CA VAL A 25 -5.11 -8.89 20.00
C VAL A 25 -5.07 -7.56 19.25
N ALA A 26 -4.72 -7.56 17.96
CA ALA A 26 -4.66 -6.38 17.11
C ALA A 26 -5.47 -6.59 15.80
N PRO A 27 -6.81 -6.66 15.89
CA PRO A 27 -7.65 -6.95 14.74
C PRO A 27 -7.47 -5.89 13.63
N GLY A 28 -7.35 -6.36 12.38
CA GLY A 28 -7.19 -5.50 11.20
C GLY A 28 -5.77 -5.01 10.93
N GLN A 29 -4.84 -5.05 11.89
CA GLN A 29 -3.47 -4.55 11.69
C GLN A 29 -2.75 -5.29 10.56
N ALA A 30 -2.91 -6.62 10.48
CA ALA A 30 -2.29 -7.43 9.43
C ALA A 30 -2.81 -7.10 8.01
N CYS A 31 -4.01 -6.51 7.88
CA CYS A 31 -4.55 -6.10 6.59
C CYS A 31 -3.82 -4.87 6.02
N ALA A 32 -3.28 -4.01 6.90
CA ALA A 32 -2.66 -2.74 6.51
C ALA A 32 -1.52 -2.93 5.49
N TYR A 33 -0.74 -4.01 5.61
CA TYR A 33 0.37 -4.30 4.70
C TYR A 33 -0.09 -4.42 3.25
N LYS A 34 -1.08 -5.29 2.98
CA LYS A 34 -1.51 -5.55 1.61
C LYS A 34 -2.48 -4.49 1.10
N VAL A 35 -3.36 -3.97 1.96
CA VAL A 35 -4.29 -2.89 1.58
C VAL A 35 -3.54 -1.62 1.20
N GLY A 36 -2.56 -1.19 2.01
CA GLY A 36 -1.74 -0.02 1.70
C GLY A 36 -0.92 -0.19 0.42
N MET A 37 -0.27 -1.36 0.25
CA MET A 37 0.45 -1.68 -0.98
C MET A 37 -0.45 -1.63 -2.22
N LEU A 38 -1.62 -2.27 -2.17
CA LEU A 38 -2.56 -2.30 -3.29
C LEU A 38 -3.02 -0.89 -3.65
N LYS A 39 -3.32 -0.05 -2.65
CA LYS A 39 -3.73 1.34 -2.90
C LYS A 39 -2.62 2.14 -3.59
N ILE A 40 -1.38 2.03 -3.12
CA ILE A 40 -0.24 2.71 -3.75
C ILE A 40 -0.03 2.23 -5.20
N GLN A 41 -0.18 0.92 -5.45
CA GLN A 41 -0.08 0.38 -6.80
C GLN A 41 -1.20 0.86 -7.72
N GLU A 42 -2.44 0.92 -7.21
CA GLU A 42 -3.60 1.47 -7.92
C GLU A 42 -3.35 2.94 -8.31
N LEU A 43 -2.93 3.77 -7.35
CA LEU A 43 -2.63 5.19 -7.58
C LEU A 43 -1.51 5.39 -8.61
N ARG A 44 -0.46 4.56 -8.56
CA ARG A 44 0.61 4.59 -9.57
C ARG A 44 0.08 4.24 -10.96
N SER A 45 -0.71 3.17 -11.07
CA SER A 45 -1.31 2.75 -12.34
C SER A 45 -2.20 3.84 -12.91
N ARG A 46 -3.00 4.49 -12.06
CA ARG A 46 -3.84 5.64 -12.45
C ARG A 46 -2.98 6.80 -12.96
N ALA A 47 -1.93 7.19 -12.24
CA ALA A 47 -1.03 8.26 -12.67
C ALA A 47 -0.34 7.94 -14.01
N GLN A 48 0.10 6.70 -14.21
CA GLN A 48 0.69 6.25 -15.48
C GLN A 48 -0.30 6.34 -16.64
N GLN A 49 -1.54 5.87 -16.44
CA GLN A 49 -2.59 5.93 -17.45
C GLN A 49 -2.96 7.37 -17.80
N GLU A 50 -3.09 8.24 -16.81
CA GLU A 50 -3.61 9.60 -16.98
C GLU A 50 -2.55 10.59 -17.50
N LEU A 51 -1.26 10.35 -17.23
CA LEU A 51 -0.17 11.23 -17.66
C LEU A 51 0.56 10.71 -18.90
N GLY A 52 0.49 9.42 -19.20
CA GLY A 52 1.20 8.82 -20.34
C GLY A 52 2.69 9.18 -20.34
N ASN A 53 3.16 9.79 -21.43
CA ASN A 53 4.56 10.23 -21.58
C ASN A 53 4.97 11.34 -20.59
N LYS A 54 4.01 12.03 -19.94
CA LYS A 54 4.30 13.03 -18.90
C LYS A 54 4.54 12.40 -17.52
N PHE A 55 4.32 11.10 -17.35
CA PHE A 55 4.56 10.41 -16.08
C PHE A 55 6.04 10.30 -15.78
N ASP A 56 6.45 10.70 -14.57
CA ASP A 56 7.79 10.46 -14.03
C ASP A 56 7.68 9.70 -12.69
N GLN A 57 8.35 8.55 -12.61
CA GLN A 57 8.36 7.69 -11.42
C GLN A 57 8.95 8.41 -10.19
N ARG A 58 9.92 9.30 -10.40
CA ARG A 58 10.60 10.05 -9.32
C ARG A 58 9.66 11.06 -8.70
N GLU A 59 8.92 11.81 -9.52
CA GLU A 59 7.93 12.79 -9.05
C GLU A 59 6.74 12.11 -8.36
N PHE A 60 6.33 10.94 -8.85
CA PHE A 60 5.31 10.14 -8.16
C PHE A 60 5.79 9.70 -6.77
N HIS A 61 7.03 9.20 -6.66
CA HIS A 61 7.61 8.84 -5.36
C HIS A 61 7.77 10.05 -4.43
N GLU A 62 8.17 11.21 -4.95
CA GLU A 62 8.23 12.44 -4.17
C GLU A 62 6.85 12.82 -3.64
N THR A 63 5.81 12.73 -4.48
CA THR A 63 4.42 12.98 -4.07
C THR A 63 3.98 12.04 -2.95
N LEU A 64 4.37 10.76 -2.99
CA LEU A 64 4.05 9.79 -1.94
C LEU A 64 4.79 10.05 -0.62
N LEU A 65 6.04 10.51 -0.66
CA LEU A 65 6.93 10.50 0.50
C LEU A 65 7.08 11.86 1.19
N LYS A 66 6.90 12.98 0.47
CA LYS A 66 7.23 14.33 0.95
C LYS A 66 6.48 14.75 2.22
N ASN A 67 5.30 14.20 2.46
CA ASN A 67 4.42 14.56 3.58
C ASN A 67 4.40 13.51 4.71
N GLY A 68 5.30 12.51 4.65
CA GLY A 68 5.38 11.44 5.63
C GLY A 68 4.18 10.50 5.63
N SER A 69 3.91 9.87 6.76
CA SER A 69 2.82 8.91 6.92
C SER A 69 1.47 9.61 6.94
N LEU A 70 0.61 9.28 5.96
CA LEU A 70 -0.72 9.84 5.81
C LEU A 70 -1.79 8.74 5.79
N PRO A 71 -3.05 9.05 6.14
CA PRO A 71 -4.20 8.23 5.76
C PRO A 71 -4.23 8.03 4.24
N LEU A 72 -4.73 6.87 3.79
CA LEU A 72 -4.72 6.51 2.37
C LEU A 72 -5.60 7.45 1.52
N GLU A 73 -6.63 8.02 2.11
CA GLU A 73 -7.55 8.99 1.49
C GLU A 73 -6.80 10.29 1.18
N ILE A 74 -6.02 10.80 2.14
CA ILE A 74 -5.21 12.01 1.95
C ILE A 74 -4.09 11.76 0.94
N LEU A 75 -3.48 10.57 0.96
CA LEU A 75 -2.49 10.17 -0.03
C LEU A 75 -3.08 10.15 -1.44
N GLU A 76 -4.31 9.65 -1.59
CA GLU A 76 -5.03 9.65 -2.87
C GLU A 76 -5.32 11.07 -3.38
N GLU A 77 -5.78 11.97 -2.51
CA GLU A 77 -5.96 13.39 -2.85
C GLU A 77 -4.66 14.02 -3.38
N GLN A 78 -3.53 13.77 -2.71
CA GLN A 78 -2.22 14.29 -3.14
C GLN A 78 -1.77 13.77 -4.50
N VAL A 79 -2.02 12.49 -4.79
CA VAL A 79 -1.72 11.91 -6.11
C VAL A 79 -2.66 12.50 -7.17
N ASN A 80 -3.94 12.67 -6.87
CA ASN A 80 -4.89 13.29 -7.79
C ASN A 80 -4.48 14.74 -8.12
N ASP A 81 -4.09 15.52 -7.12
CA ASP A 81 -3.57 16.88 -7.32
C ASP A 81 -2.30 16.91 -8.18
N TYR A 82 -1.38 15.96 -7.96
CA TYR A 82 -0.20 15.80 -8.80
C TYR A 82 -0.57 15.54 -10.26
N ILE A 83 -1.50 14.61 -10.51
CA ILE A 83 -1.99 14.29 -11.86
C ILE A 83 -2.60 15.53 -12.51
N GLN A 84 -3.49 16.25 -11.82
CA GLN A 84 -4.14 17.44 -12.38
C GLN A 84 -3.12 18.54 -12.74
N LYS A 85 -2.15 18.81 -11.85
CA LYS A 85 -1.10 19.80 -12.09
C LYS A 85 -0.20 19.44 -13.27
N LYS A 86 0.05 18.15 -13.52
CA LYS A 86 0.87 17.69 -14.64
C LYS A 86 0.12 17.62 -15.97
N LYS A 87 -1.20 17.49 -15.93
CA LYS A 87 -2.04 17.50 -17.14
C LYS A 87 -2.16 18.89 -17.75
N ALA A 88 -2.38 19.91 -16.90
CA ALA A 88 -2.36 21.32 -17.27
C ALA A 88 -1.08 21.67 -18.06
#